data_AF-A0AA39UMZ8-F1
#
_entry.id   AF-A0AA39UMZ8-F1
#
_cell.length_a   1.000
_cell.length_b   1.000
_cell.length_c   1.000
_cell.angle_alpha   90.00
_cell.angle_beta   90.00
_cell.angle_gamma   90.00
#
_symmetry.space_group_name_H-M   'P 1'
#
loop_
_entity.id
_entity.type
_entity.pdbx_description
1 polymer ?
#
loop_
_entity_poly.entity_id
_entity_poly.type
_entity_poly.pdbx_seq_one_letter_code
_entity_poly.pdbx_strand_id
1 'polypeptide(L)'
;MSLCPGYHQVSQFGPDDDYEEEEEILYITLELGNVEPSLILSCDSYHLVGLDTPTPFLQLAGTVLKGRHEVLLGTELIFSKQENAVSYMESTRQRICFKEVRLEEKGKVVAKAKVDACQFVLDRVTGILVPVPRRRRTRKTEVVSEDY
;
A
#
# COMPACT_ATOMS: atom_id res chain seq x y z
N MET A 1 2.32 -14.06 3.26
CA MET A 1 1.93 -14.14 4.68
C MET A 1 0.52 -13.58 4.77
N SER A 2 -0.43 -14.37 5.24
CA SER A 2 -1.81 -13.99 5.53
C SER A 2 -1.99 -13.76 7.04
N LEU A 3 -3.16 -13.28 7.47
CA LEU A 3 -3.46 -12.99 8.88
C LEU A 3 -3.32 -14.21 9.81
N CYS A 4 -3.79 -15.37 9.35
CA CYS A 4 -3.83 -16.61 10.11
C CYS A 4 -3.00 -17.70 9.39
N PRO A 5 -1.67 -17.77 9.62
CA PRO A 5 -0.83 -18.81 9.02
C PRO A 5 -1.30 -20.20 9.42
N GLY A 6 -1.36 -21.14 8.47
CA GLY A 6 -1.81 -22.51 8.71
C GLY A 6 -3.33 -22.71 8.55
N TYR A 7 -4.10 -21.62 8.53
CA TYR A 7 -5.52 -21.65 8.22
C TYR A 7 -5.74 -21.41 6.72
N HIS A 8 -6.74 -22.10 6.17
CA HIS A 8 -7.19 -21.91 4.80
C HIS A 8 -8.70 -21.75 4.80
N GLN A 9 -9.20 -20.86 3.93
CA GLN A 9 -10.63 -20.66 3.79
C GLN A 9 -11.27 -21.92 3.18
N VAL A 10 -12.36 -22.39 3.78
CA VAL A 10 -13.20 -23.47 3.28
C VAL A 10 -14.63 -22.97 3.07
N SER A 11 -15.33 -23.53 2.09
CA SER A 11 -16.75 -23.21 1.84
C SER A 11 -17.69 -23.93 2.81
N GLN A 12 -17.21 -25.02 3.43
CA GLN A 12 -17.94 -25.81 4.41
C GLN A 12 -16.95 -26.58 5.28
N PHE A 13 -17.20 -26.66 6.58
CA PHE A 13 -16.44 -27.52 7.49
C PHE A 13 -16.82 -28.99 7.29
N GLY A 14 -15.86 -29.90 7.55
CA GLY A 14 -16.09 -31.34 7.50
C GLY A 14 -16.97 -31.82 8.66
N PRO A 15 -17.41 -33.09 8.63
CA PRO A 15 -18.16 -33.71 9.73
C PRO A 15 -17.29 -34.04 10.95
N ASP A 16 -15.98 -33.75 10.90
CA ASP A 16 -15.06 -33.99 12.00
C ASP A 16 -15.31 -32.95 13.10
N ASP A 17 -15.59 -33.39 14.34
CA ASP A 17 -15.81 -32.53 15.51
C ASP A 17 -14.48 -32.05 16.16
N ASP A 18 -13.35 -32.23 15.48
CA ASP A 18 -12.01 -31.84 15.98
C ASP A 18 -11.71 -30.33 15.77
N TYR A 19 -12.72 -29.52 15.47
CA TYR A 19 -12.58 -28.06 15.41
C TYR A 19 -12.66 -27.48 16.83
N GLU A 20 -11.69 -26.65 17.20
CA GLU A 20 -11.72 -25.90 18.46
C GLU A 20 -12.96 -24.99 18.47
N GLU A 21 -13.80 -25.10 19.52
CA GLU A 21 -14.99 -24.24 19.71
C GLU A 21 -14.62 -22.80 20.14
N GLU A 22 -13.35 -22.58 20.51
CA GLU A 22 -12.88 -21.29 21.01
C GLU A 22 -12.67 -20.28 19.88
N GLU A 23 -13.39 -19.15 19.92
CA GLU A 23 -13.18 -18.04 19.00
C GLU A 23 -11.91 -17.26 19.37
N GLU A 24 -10.90 -17.30 18.50
CA GLU A 24 -9.68 -16.51 18.66
C GLU A 24 -9.85 -15.09 18.07
N ILE A 25 -9.77 -14.06 18.92
CA ILE A 25 -9.83 -12.66 18.51
C ILE A 25 -8.40 -12.12 18.35
N LEU A 26 -8.06 -11.68 17.14
CA LEU A 26 -6.76 -11.09 16.82
C LEU A 26 -6.88 -9.59 16.56
N TYR A 27 -5.99 -8.81 17.17
CA TYR A 27 -5.89 -7.37 16.93
C TYR A 27 -4.74 -7.09 15.99
N ILE A 28 -4.97 -6.22 15.01
CA ILE A 28 -3.97 -5.82 14.01
C ILE A 28 -3.93 -4.29 13.89
N THR A 29 -2.73 -3.77 13.64
CA THR A 29 -2.55 -2.35 13.36
C THR A 29 -2.59 -2.11 11.86
N LEU A 30 -3.44 -1.20 11.40
CA LEU A 30 -3.48 -0.76 10.00
C LEU A 30 -2.64 0.51 9.85
N GLU A 31 -1.51 0.42 9.16
CA GLU A 31 -0.66 1.56 8.86
C GLU A 31 -1.02 2.12 7.49
N LEU A 32 -1.65 3.30 7.47
CA LEU A 32 -2.17 3.91 6.24
C LEU A 32 -1.12 4.69 5.43
N GLY A 33 0.11 4.84 5.93
CA GLY A 33 1.16 5.61 5.28
C GLY A 33 0.79 7.09 5.17
N ASN A 34 1.12 7.73 4.03
CA ASN A 34 0.93 9.17 3.81
C ASN A 34 -0.49 9.51 3.31
N VAL A 35 -1.50 9.04 4.03
CA VAL A 35 -2.91 9.39 3.80
C VAL A 35 -3.21 10.73 4.48
N GLU A 36 -4.00 11.57 3.82
CA GLU A 36 -4.42 12.86 4.35
C GLU A 36 -5.24 12.64 5.63
N PRO A 37 -4.82 13.17 6.80
CA PRO A 37 -5.44 12.82 8.08
C PRO A 37 -6.93 13.14 8.19
N SER A 38 -7.43 14.15 7.47
CA SER A 38 -8.85 14.48 7.49
C SER A 38 -9.71 13.39 6.83
N LEU A 39 -9.17 12.58 5.91
CA LEU A 39 -9.85 11.41 5.35
C LEU A 39 -10.25 10.40 6.42
N ILE A 40 -9.42 10.21 7.45
CA ILE A 40 -9.73 9.27 8.54
C ILE A 40 -10.88 9.78 9.40
N LEU A 41 -10.91 11.08 9.68
CA LEU A 41 -11.92 11.71 10.55
C LEU A 41 -13.25 12.01 9.84
N SER A 42 -13.23 12.07 8.50
CA SER A 42 -14.41 12.37 7.67
C SER A 42 -15.06 11.11 7.06
N CYS A 43 -14.46 9.94 7.24
CA CYS A 43 -15.03 8.68 6.78
C CYS A 43 -15.92 8.04 7.83
N ASP A 44 -17.20 7.90 7.52
CA ASP A 44 -18.14 7.09 8.31
C ASP A 44 -18.06 5.59 7.97
N SER A 45 -17.32 5.21 6.91
CA SER A 45 -17.18 3.82 6.47
C SER A 45 -15.83 3.54 5.83
N TYR A 46 -15.41 2.28 5.93
CA TYR A 46 -14.26 1.72 5.22
C TYR A 46 -14.63 0.34 4.68
N HIS A 47 -14.00 -0.08 3.59
CA HIS A 47 -14.20 -1.41 3.02
C HIS A 47 -12.86 -2.13 2.96
N LEU A 48 -12.78 -3.30 3.57
CA LEU A 48 -11.55 -4.08 3.69
C LEU A 48 -11.80 -5.47 3.12
N VAL A 49 -10.96 -5.90 2.18
CA VAL A 49 -11.09 -7.20 1.51
C VAL A 49 -9.74 -7.92 1.45
N GLY A 50 -9.80 -9.26 1.46
CA GLY A 50 -8.64 -10.10 1.27
C GLY A 50 -7.65 -10.12 2.43
N LEU A 51 -8.13 -10.02 3.69
CA LEU A 51 -7.29 -10.16 4.90
C LEU A 51 -6.64 -11.54 5.03
N ASP A 52 -7.28 -12.55 4.45
CA ASP A 52 -6.80 -13.92 4.30
C ASP A 52 -5.74 -14.06 3.19
N THR A 53 -5.57 -13.05 2.34
CA THR A 53 -4.61 -13.05 1.24
C THR A 53 -3.32 -12.32 1.62
N PRO A 54 -2.19 -12.58 0.94
CA PRO A 54 -0.97 -11.79 1.15
C PRO A 54 -1.09 -10.30 0.79
N THR A 55 -2.14 -9.90 0.08
CA THR A 55 -2.33 -8.55 -0.47
C THR A 55 -3.76 -8.05 -0.23
N PRO A 56 -4.09 -7.64 1.00
CA PRO A 56 -5.39 -7.05 1.29
C PRO A 56 -5.57 -5.71 0.60
N PHE A 57 -6.82 -5.30 0.38
CA PHE A 57 -7.17 -3.98 -0.14
C PHE A 57 -8.10 -3.26 0.81
N LEU A 58 -7.85 -1.97 1.00
CA LEU A 58 -8.65 -1.07 1.82
C LEU A 58 -9.16 0.08 0.96
N GLN A 59 -10.45 0.39 1.06
CA GLN A 59 -11.05 1.56 0.45
C GLN A 59 -11.51 2.53 1.54
N LEU A 60 -11.03 3.78 1.46
CA LEU A 60 -11.31 4.86 2.41
C LEU A 60 -11.58 6.16 1.62
N ALA A 61 -12.76 6.77 1.79
CA ALA A 61 -13.17 8.00 1.08
C ALA A 61 -12.89 7.99 -0.44
N GLY A 62 -13.10 6.85 -1.10
CA GLY A 62 -12.83 6.70 -2.54
C GLY A 62 -11.36 6.49 -2.92
N THR A 63 -10.44 6.55 -1.96
CA THR A 63 -9.03 6.18 -2.14
C THR A 63 -8.89 4.67 -1.95
N VAL A 64 -8.16 4.02 -2.88
CA VAL A 64 -7.88 2.58 -2.81
C VAL A 64 -6.44 2.38 -2.36
N LEU A 65 -6.27 1.53 -1.36
CA LEU A 65 -5.02 1.25 -0.69
C LEU A 65 -4.73 -0.24 -0.82
N LYS A 66 -3.51 -0.58 -1.26
CA LYS A 66 -3.03 -1.96 -1.30
C LYS A 66 -2.17 -2.23 -0.07
N GLY A 67 -2.53 -3.25 0.68
CA GLY A 67 -1.86 -3.66 1.91
C GLY A 67 -0.81 -4.75 1.70
N ARG A 68 0.06 -4.88 2.69
CA ARG A 68 1.03 -5.97 2.85
C ARG A 68 1.11 -6.32 4.33
N HIS A 69 0.96 -7.60 4.65
CA HIS A 69 1.17 -8.10 6.02
C HIS A 69 2.64 -7.98 6.43
N GLU A 70 2.88 -7.55 7.65
CA GLU A 70 4.19 -7.38 8.25
C GLU A 70 4.15 -7.88 9.71
N VAL A 71 5.17 -8.67 10.08
CA VAL A 71 5.36 -9.14 11.46
C VAL A 71 6.44 -8.26 12.09
N LEU A 72 6.10 -7.63 13.21
CA LEU A 72 6.94 -6.65 13.87
C LEU A 72 8.03 -7.33 14.71
N LEU A 73 9.21 -6.71 14.73
CA LEU A 73 10.24 -6.99 15.72
C LEU A 73 9.89 -6.25 17.02
N GLY A 74 9.09 -6.90 17.87
CA GLY A 74 8.61 -6.34 19.13
C GLY A 74 7.13 -6.62 19.32
N THR A 75 6.53 -5.91 20.28
CA THR A 75 5.09 -5.97 20.57
C THR A 75 4.56 -4.55 20.69
N GLU A 76 3.48 -4.27 19.99
CA GLU A 76 2.69 -3.05 20.15
C GLU A 76 1.68 -3.25 21.27
N LEU A 77 1.50 -2.23 22.10
CA LEU A 77 0.51 -2.23 23.18
C LEU A 77 -0.59 -1.23 22.83
N ILE A 78 -1.83 -1.71 22.79
CA ILE A 78 -3.02 -0.94 22.50
C ILE A 78 -3.68 -0.61 23.84
N PHE A 79 -3.90 0.68 24.08
CA PHE A 79 -4.58 1.18 25.27
C PHE A 79 -5.84 1.92 24.84
N SER A 80 -6.93 1.69 25.56
CA SER A 80 -8.16 2.46 25.39
C SER A 80 -8.21 3.59 26.39
N LYS A 81 -8.68 4.77 25.95
CA LYS A 81 -8.92 5.91 26.82
C LYS A 81 -10.41 6.02 27.10
N GLN A 82 -10.80 5.89 28.35
CA GLN A 82 -12.17 6.15 28.82
C GLN A 82 -12.12 7.33 29.79
N GLU A 83 -12.92 8.36 29.56
CA GLU A 83 -13.10 9.56 30.40
C GLU A 83 -11.83 10.06 31.13
N ASN A 84 -11.47 9.45 32.27
CA ASN A 84 -10.32 9.82 33.11
C ASN A 84 -9.28 8.70 33.35
N ALA A 85 -9.36 7.57 32.64
CA ALA A 85 -8.47 6.42 32.79
C ALA A 85 -7.98 5.90 31.43
N VAL A 86 -6.77 5.34 31.46
CA VAL A 86 -6.19 4.59 30.34
C VAL A 86 -6.13 3.13 30.78
N SER A 87 -6.80 2.24 30.06
CA SER A 87 -6.79 0.80 30.32
C SER A 87 -6.04 0.07 29.22
N TYR A 88 -5.27 -0.95 29.61
CA TYR A 88 -4.72 -1.90 28.64
C TYR A 88 -5.88 -2.60 27.93
N MET A 89 -5.80 -2.64 26.59
CA MET A 89 -6.81 -3.28 25.76
C MET A 89 -6.25 -4.56 25.17
N GLU A 90 -5.18 -4.48 24.38
CA GLU A 90 -4.55 -5.68 23.82
C GLU A 90 -3.12 -5.42 23.35
N SER A 91 -2.43 -6.48 22.93
CA SER A 91 -1.11 -6.39 22.31
C SER A 91 -1.06 -7.09 20.97
N THR A 92 -0.25 -6.57 20.03
CA THR A 92 -0.12 -7.18 18.70
C THR A 92 1.32 -7.13 18.19
N ARG A 93 1.64 -8.09 17.33
CA ARG A 93 2.88 -8.12 16.54
C ARG A 93 2.60 -8.06 15.05
N GLN A 94 1.33 -7.93 14.66
CA GLN A 94 0.91 -7.97 13.28
C GLN A 94 0.47 -6.58 12.82
N ARG A 95 0.99 -6.16 11.68
CA ARG A 95 0.66 -4.91 11.04
C ARG A 95 0.31 -5.14 9.57
N ILE A 96 -0.60 -4.34 9.03
CA ILE A 96 -0.84 -4.26 7.59
C ILE A 96 -0.43 -2.87 7.12
N CYS A 97 0.61 -2.83 6.30
CA CYS A 97 1.15 -1.59 5.74
C CYS A 97 0.48 -1.30 4.40
N PHE A 98 -0.26 -0.21 4.32
CA PHE A 98 -1.00 0.21 3.13
C PHE A 98 -0.27 1.28 2.31
N LYS A 99 -0.45 1.21 1.00
CA LYS A 99 -0.02 2.24 0.04
C LYS A 99 -1.13 2.53 -0.95
N GLU A 100 -1.33 3.81 -1.27
CA GLU A 100 -2.34 4.20 -2.25
C GLU A 100 -2.00 3.62 -3.63
N VAL A 101 -3.03 3.13 -4.31
CA VAL A 101 -2.94 2.57 -5.66
C VAL A 101 -4.08 3.06 -6.53
N ARG A 102 -3.85 3.05 -7.85
CA ARG A 102 -4.91 3.29 -8.84
C ARG A 102 -5.32 1.97 -9.46
N LEU A 103 -6.62 1.79 -9.61
CA LEU A 103 -7.17 0.65 -10.33
C LEU A 103 -7.12 0.95 -11.84
N GLU A 104 -6.53 0.03 -12.58
CA GLU A 104 -6.47 0.10 -14.04
C GLU A 104 -7.23 -1.07 -14.65
N GLU A 105 -7.94 -0.80 -15.74
CA GLU A 105 -8.67 -1.82 -16.47
C GLU A 105 -7.70 -2.78 -17.17
N LYS A 106 -7.82 -4.07 -16.84
CA LYS A 106 -6.99 -5.12 -17.45
C LYS A 106 -7.35 -5.27 -18.92
N GLY A 107 -6.49 -4.77 -19.81
CA GLY A 107 -6.68 -4.86 -21.27
C GLY A 107 -6.40 -3.55 -22.02
N LYS A 108 -6.36 -2.41 -21.33
CA LYS A 108 -5.96 -1.11 -21.90
C LYS A 108 -4.45 -0.87 -21.75
N VAL A 109 -3.63 -1.84 -22.16
CA VAL A 109 -2.17 -1.65 -22.28
C VAL A 109 -1.82 -1.36 -23.74
N VAL A 110 -2.39 -0.31 -24.32
CA VAL A 110 -1.83 0.35 -25.50
C VAL A 110 -2.14 1.85 -25.40
N ALA A 111 -1.09 2.68 -25.47
CA ALA A 111 -1.09 4.15 -25.60
C ALA A 111 -0.68 5.02 -24.39
N LYS A 112 0.11 4.53 -23.43
CA LYS A 112 0.86 5.43 -22.51
C LYS A 112 2.39 5.29 -22.50
N ALA A 113 2.97 4.42 -23.31
CA ALA A 113 4.42 4.24 -23.39
C ALA A 113 5.15 5.16 -24.42
N LYS A 114 4.52 6.23 -24.92
CA LYS A 114 5.14 7.14 -25.92
C LYS A 114 4.98 8.64 -25.66
N VAL A 115 4.64 9.09 -24.45
CA VAL A 115 4.55 10.55 -24.15
C VAL A 115 5.62 11.06 -23.17
N ASP A 116 6.26 10.19 -22.39
CA ASP A 116 7.28 10.63 -21.41
C ASP A 116 8.68 10.81 -22.03
N ALA A 117 8.75 11.62 -23.08
CA ALA A 117 10.01 12.18 -23.52
C ALA A 117 9.91 13.67 -23.90
N CYS A 118 8.81 14.35 -23.59
CA CYS A 118 8.70 15.80 -23.73
C CYS A 118 8.49 16.43 -22.36
N GLN A 119 9.58 16.84 -21.74
CA GLN A 119 9.55 17.73 -20.58
C GLN A 119 9.11 19.10 -21.11
N PHE A 120 7.91 19.56 -20.76
CA PHE A 120 7.44 20.91 -21.07
C PHE A 120 7.59 21.80 -19.83
N VAL A 121 7.99 23.06 -20.03
CA VAL A 121 8.04 24.07 -18.97
C VAL A 121 7.06 25.19 -19.32
N LEU A 122 6.32 25.66 -18.33
CA LEU A 122 5.44 26.82 -18.46
C LEU A 122 6.27 28.10 -18.61
N ASP A 123 6.13 28.79 -19.73
CA ASP A 123 6.66 30.14 -19.90
C ASP A 123 5.79 31.13 -19.08
N ARG A 124 6.41 31.79 -18.10
CA ARG A 124 5.73 32.69 -17.16
C ARG A 124 5.28 34.01 -17.80
N VAL A 125 5.78 34.35 -18.99
CA VAL A 125 5.42 35.60 -19.68
C VAL A 125 4.25 35.40 -20.62
N THR A 126 4.18 34.25 -21.30
CA THR A 126 3.16 33.96 -22.32
C THR A 126 2.08 33.00 -21.83
N GLY A 127 2.30 32.28 -20.72
CA GLY A 127 1.38 31.28 -20.18
C GLY A 127 1.30 29.99 -21.01
N ILE A 128 2.18 29.82 -22.01
CA ILE A 128 2.16 28.67 -22.93
C ILE A 128 3.18 27.61 -22.46
N LEU A 129 2.80 26.33 -22.58
CA LEU A 129 3.68 25.19 -22.32
C LEU A 129 4.68 25.02 -23.48
N VAL A 130 5.97 25.20 -23.21
CA VAL A 130 7.04 25.11 -24.23
C VAL A 130 7.94 23.90 -23.95
N PRO A 131 8.28 23.08 -24.96
CA PRO A 131 9.13 21.91 -24.77
C PRO A 131 10.58 22.31 -24.45
N VAL A 132 11.18 21.61 -23.48
CA VAL A 132 12.57 21.84 -23.04
C VAL A 132 13.55 21.40 -24.14
N PRO A 133 14.47 22.28 -24.60
CA PRO A 133 15.48 21.89 -25.56
C PRO A 133 16.46 20.88 -24.94
N ARG A 134 16.56 19.68 -25.53
CA ARG A 134 17.48 18.63 -25.08
C ARG A 134 18.93 19.05 -25.32
N ARG A 135 19.72 19.17 -24.25
CA ARG A 135 21.18 19.34 -24.31
C ARG A 135 21.81 18.10 -24.98
N ARG A 136 22.43 18.26 -26.16
CA ARG A 136 23.24 17.22 -26.78
C ARG A 136 24.49 16.97 -25.93
N ARG A 137 24.59 15.78 -25.33
CA ARG A 137 25.79 15.29 -24.65
C ARG A 137 26.81 14.88 -25.71
N THR A 138 27.91 15.61 -25.85
CA THR A 138 29.03 15.21 -26.71
C THR A 138 29.71 13.97 -26.12
N ARG A 139 29.77 12.87 -26.89
CA ARG A 139 30.58 11.69 -26.56
C ARG A 139 32.05 12.07 -26.73
N LYS A 140 32.82 11.96 -25.65
CA LYS A 140 34.29 12.00 -25.69
C LYS A 140 34.75 10.60 -26.10
N THR A 141 35.36 10.46 -27.27
CA THR A 141 36.05 9.25 -27.70
C THR A 141 37.41 9.25 -27.04
N GLU A 142 37.70 8.32 -26.14
CA GLU A 142 39.07 8.06 -25.68
C GLU A 142 39.57 6.78 -26.33
N VAL A 143 40.76 6.92 -26.90
CA VAL A 143 41.46 6.05 -27.85
C VAL A 143 42.10 4.89 -27.09
N VAL A 144 41.93 3.68 -27.61
CA VAL A 144 42.66 2.47 -27.17
C VAL A 144 44.11 2.61 -27.63
N SER A 145 45.06 2.41 -26.72
CA SER A 145 46.48 2.24 -27.07
C SER A 145 46.87 0.80 -26.75
N GLU A 146 47.22 0.03 -27.77
CA GLU A 146 47.98 -1.22 -27.67
C GLU A 146 49.49 -0.93 -27.91
N ASP A 147 50.32 -1.77 -27.29
CA ASP A 147 51.77 -2.00 -27.44
C ASP A 147 52.72 -0.90 -26.87
N TYR A 148 53.75 -1.20 -26.06
CA TYR A 148 54.64 -2.36 -25.90
C TYR A 148 54.90 -2.70 -24.42
#